data_AF-A0A8I3A3P7-F1
#
_entry.id   AF-A0A8I3A3P7-F1
#
_cell.length_a   1.000
_cell.length_b   1.000
_cell.length_c   1.000
_cell.angle_alpha   90.00
_cell.angle_beta   90.00
_cell.angle_gamma   90.00
#
_symmetry.space_group_name_H-M   'P 1'
#
loop_
_entity.id
_entity.type
_entity.pdbx_description
1 polymer ?
#
loop_
_entity_poly.entity_id
_entity_poly.type
_entity_poly.pdbx_seq_one_letter_code
_entity_poly.pdbx_strand_id
1 'polypeptide(L)'
;MPPRRNTQQAPPPPEIDPSPVRTKFPTARIKRIMQADEEVGKVAQQTPIAVGKALEIFMINVVTRGAEIAKEKNSKRVTAQMLKQVIETDGQYDFLADIAAKVGEDDKKRSGSGNKAETSSEEEMEVEQPKKKVRGSRKKKAAT
;
A
#
# COMPACT_ATOMS: atom_id res chain seq x y z
N MET A 1 -26.79 -25.06 -56.09
CA MET A 1 -27.13 -24.22 -54.92
C MET A 1 -25.96 -24.24 -53.94
N PRO A 2 -25.40 -23.11 -53.51
CA PRO A 2 -24.38 -23.12 -52.46
C PRO A 2 -25.04 -23.22 -51.07
N PRO A 3 -24.40 -23.85 -50.07
CA PRO A 3 -24.95 -23.96 -48.73
C PRO A 3 -24.90 -22.60 -48.02
N ARG A 4 -26.01 -22.22 -47.39
CA ARG A 4 -26.08 -21.02 -46.55
C ARG A 4 -25.20 -21.22 -45.32
N ARG A 5 -24.16 -20.40 -45.17
CA ARG A 5 -23.34 -20.32 -43.96
C ARG A 5 -24.23 -19.82 -42.82
N ASN A 6 -24.56 -20.71 -41.88
CA ASN A 6 -25.28 -20.33 -40.67
C ASN A 6 -24.33 -19.54 -39.78
N THR A 7 -24.37 -18.21 -39.86
CA THR A 7 -23.70 -17.33 -38.90
C THR A 7 -24.55 -17.30 -37.63
N GLN A 8 -24.46 -18.35 -36.83
CA GLN A 8 -24.98 -18.31 -35.46
C GLN A 8 -24.06 -17.37 -34.68
N GLN A 9 -24.46 -16.10 -34.61
CA GLN A 9 -23.76 -15.07 -33.87
C GLN A 9 -23.74 -15.50 -32.40
N ALA A 10 -22.55 -15.69 -31.83
CA ALA A 10 -22.41 -15.98 -30.42
C ALA A 10 -23.17 -14.92 -29.60
N PRO A 11 -23.86 -15.30 -28.52
CA PRO A 11 -24.61 -14.34 -27.71
C PRO A 11 -23.65 -13.21 -27.29
N PRO A 12 -24.08 -11.95 -27.38
CA PRO A 12 -23.25 -10.83 -26.95
C PRO A 12 -22.85 -11.04 -25.48
N PRO A 13 -21.60 -10.72 -25.11
CA PRO A 13 -21.19 -10.79 -23.73
C PRO A 13 -22.18 -9.97 -22.88
N PRO A 14 -22.58 -10.47 -21.69
CA PRO A 14 -23.54 -9.75 -20.86
C PRO A 14 -23.04 -8.32 -20.61
N GLU A 15 -23.91 -7.34 -20.85
CA GLU A 15 -23.63 -5.95 -20.52
C GLU A 15 -23.51 -5.84 -18.99
N ILE A 16 -22.31 -5.49 -18.51
CA ILE A 16 -22.02 -5.38 -17.09
C ILE A 16 -22.25 -3.94 -16.67
N ASP A 17 -23.33 -3.69 -15.94
CA ASP A 17 -23.57 -2.40 -15.30
C ASP A 17 -22.38 -2.00 -14.41
N PRO A 18 -21.96 -0.72 -14.41
CA PRO A 18 -20.89 -0.26 -13.53
C PRO A 18 -21.28 -0.52 -12.07
N SER A 19 -20.47 -1.32 -11.40
CA SER A 19 -20.67 -1.65 -9.99
C SER A 19 -20.76 -0.38 -9.15
N PRO A 20 -21.81 -0.21 -8.30
CA PRO A 20 -21.95 0.96 -7.45
C PRO A 20 -20.87 1.01 -6.34
N VAL A 21 -20.10 -0.07 -6.18
CA VAL A 21 -19.11 -0.23 -5.12
C VAL A 21 -17.77 0.34 -5.57
N ARG A 22 -17.37 1.49 -5.00
CA ARG A 22 -16.08 2.14 -5.27
C ARG A 22 -15.10 1.97 -4.13
N THR A 23 -13.97 1.29 -4.36
CA THR A 23 -12.87 1.15 -3.38
C THR A 23 -11.80 2.25 -3.54
N LYS A 24 -11.09 2.55 -2.45
CA LYS A 24 -9.91 3.43 -2.39
C LYS A 24 -8.63 2.75 -2.91
N PHE A 25 -8.64 1.43 -3.07
CA PHE A 25 -7.48 0.67 -3.54
C PHE A 25 -7.51 0.48 -5.06
N PRO A 26 -6.35 0.60 -5.76
CA PRO A 26 -6.29 0.34 -7.20
C PRO A 26 -6.61 -1.12 -7.54
N THR A 27 -7.71 -1.36 -8.25
CA THR A 27 -8.15 -2.71 -8.64
C THR A 27 -7.10 -3.47 -9.45
N ALA A 28 -6.36 -2.77 -10.32
CA ALA A 28 -5.26 -3.36 -11.09
C ALA A 28 -4.12 -3.89 -10.20
N ARG A 29 -3.82 -3.23 -9.08
CA ARG A 29 -2.79 -3.69 -8.14
C ARG A 29 -3.25 -4.92 -7.38
N ILE A 30 -4.50 -4.92 -6.92
CA ILE A 30 -5.14 -6.09 -6.27
C ILE A 30 -5.11 -7.28 -7.22
N LYS A 31 -5.55 -7.10 -8.47
CA LYS A 31 -5.51 -8.16 -9.49
C LYS A 31 -4.10 -8.73 -9.70
N ARG A 32 -3.07 -7.88 -9.78
CA ARG A 32 -1.67 -8.33 -9.92
C ARG A 32 -1.18 -9.15 -8.73
N ILE A 33 -1.60 -8.80 -7.51
CA ILE A 33 -1.24 -9.57 -6.31
C ILE A 33 -1.98 -10.91 -6.31
N MET A 34 -3.26 -10.92 -6.65
CA MET A 34 -4.04 -12.17 -6.77
C MET A 34 -3.43 -13.12 -7.81
N GLN A 35 -3.00 -12.61 -8.96
CA GLN A 35 -2.38 -13.40 -10.04
C GLN A 35 -0.86 -13.61 -9.85
N ALA A 36 -0.29 -13.17 -8.72
CA ALA A 36 1.06 -13.59 -8.35
C ALA A 36 1.08 -15.05 -7.85
N ASP A 37 -0.10 -15.56 -7.48
CA ASP A 37 -0.34 -16.98 -7.25
C ASP A 37 -0.56 -17.69 -8.59
N GLU A 38 0.26 -18.71 -8.86
CA GLU A 38 0.25 -19.48 -10.11
C GLU A 38 -1.05 -20.28 -10.30
N GLU A 39 -1.74 -20.61 -9.21
CA GLU A 39 -3.02 -21.34 -9.25
C GLU A 39 -4.20 -20.42 -9.64
N VAL A 40 -3.99 -19.10 -9.64
CA VAL A 40 -5.04 -18.11 -9.94
C VAL A 40 -5.05 -17.74 -11.43
N GLY A 41 -6.03 -18.30 -12.15
CA GLY A 41 -6.27 -18.02 -13.57
C GLY A 41 -6.94 -16.65 -13.86
N LYS A 42 -8.01 -16.68 -14.68
CA LYS A 42 -8.75 -15.46 -15.04
C LYS A 42 -9.62 -14.99 -13.87
N VAL A 43 -9.43 -13.75 -13.45
CA VAL A 43 -10.20 -13.14 -12.36
C VAL A 43 -11.34 -12.28 -12.92
N ALA A 44 -12.56 -12.48 -12.41
CA ALA A 44 -13.73 -11.66 -12.76
C ALA A 44 -13.55 -10.20 -12.33
N GLN A 45 -14.14 -9.25 -13.07
CA GLN A 45 -13.96 -7.82 -12.81
C GLN A 45 -14.43 -7.39 -11.41
N GLN A 46 -15.47 -8.03 -10.87
CA GLN A 46 -16.03 -7.70 -9.56
C GLN A 46 -15.16 -8.17 -8.39
N THR A 47 -14.34 -9.22 -8.59
CA THR A 47 -13.57 -9.82 -7.49
C THR A 47 -12.55 -8.84 -6.89
N PRO A 48 -11.70 -8.13 -7.68
CA PRO A 48 -10.78 -7.14 -7.10
C PRO A 48 -11.48 -5.95 -6.44
N ILE A 49 -12.70 -5.60 -6.89
CA ILE A 49 -13.50 -4.52 -6.29
C ILE A 49 -13.97 -4.93 -4.89
N ALA A 50 -14.52 -6.14 -4.77
CA ALA A 50 -14.95 -6.71 -3.50
C ALA A 50 -13.79 -6.88 -2.52
N VAL A 51 -12.66 -7.42 -2.97
CA VAL A 51 -11.43 -7.55 -2.17
C VAL A 51 -10.93 -6.17 -1.71
N GLY A 52 -10.97 -5.16 -2.57
CA GLY A 52 -10.60 -3.79 -2.18
C GLY A 52 -11.47 -3.23 -1.06
N LYS A 53 -12.77 -3.56 -1.03
CA LYS A 53 -13.65 -3.20 0.09
C LYS A 53 -13.40 -3.99 1.35
N ALA A 54 -13.17 -5.30 1.23
CA ALA A 54 -12.77 -6.11 2.37
C ALA A 54 -11.47 -5.57 2.99
N LEU A 55 -10.50 -5.14 2.17
CA LEU A 55 -9.25 -4.53 2.63
C LEU A 55 -9.46 -3.24 3.43
N GLU A 56 -10.40 -2.37 3.01
CA GLU A 56 -10.74 -1.15 3.75
C GLU A 56 -11.25 -1.49 5.16
N ILE A 57 -12.21 -2.43 5.24
CA ILE A 57 -12.80 -2.87 6.51
C ILE A 57 -11.73 -3.56 7.38
N PHE A 58 -10.90 -4.41 6.78
CA PHE A 58 -9.79 -5.08 7.45
C PHE A 58 -8.82 -4.07 8.08
N MET A 59 -8.40 -3.04 7.33
CA MET A 59 -7.51 -2.00 7.87
C MET A 59 -8.15 -1.22 9.01
N ILE A 60 -9.43 -0.85 8.87
CA ILE A 60 -10.16 -0.16 9.95
C ILE A 60 -10.18 -1.02 11.21
N ASN A 61 -10.51 -2.30 11.10
CA ASN A 61 -10.63 -3.20 12.24
C ASN A 61 -9.30 -3.38 12.98
N VAL A 62 -8.21 -3.67 12.25
CA VAL A 62 -6.88 -3.89 12.85
C VAL A 62 -6.36 -2.60 13.50
N VAL A 63 -6.48 -1.45 12.82
CA VAL A 63 -5.97 -0.17 13.34
C VAL A 63 -6.82 0.31 14.52
N THR A 64 -8.13 0.13 14.49
CA THR A 64 -9.02 0.52 15.60
C THR A 64 -8.67 -0.24 16.88
N ARG A 65 -8.51 -1.56 16.79
CA ARG A 65 -8.08 -2.37 17.93
C ARG A 65 -6.67 -2.02 18.41
N GLY A 66 -5.75 -1.76 17.47
CA GLY A 66 -4.41 -1.26 17.82
C GLY A 66 -4.46 0.08 18.55
N ALA A 67 -5.40 0.95 18.19
CA ALA A 67 -5.62 2.23 18.86
C ALA A 67 -6.27 2.06 20.25
N GLU A 68 -7.13 1.07 20.45
CA GLU A 68 -7.67 0.71 21.77
C GLU A 68 -6.54 0.28 22.72
N ILE A 69 -5.66 -0.63 22.28
CA ILE A 69 -4.47 -1.04 23.04
C ILE A 69 -3.56 0.17 23.33
N ALA A 70 -3.39 1.08 22.36
CA ALA A 70 -2.61 2.30 22.58
C ALA A 70 -3.21 3.17 23.69
N LYS A 71 -4.54 3.35 23.69
CA LYS A 71 -5.26 4.10 24.73
C LYS A 71 -5.12 3.46 26.11
N GLU A 72 -5.27 2.14 26.20
CA GLU A 72 -5.07 1.38 27.45
C GLU A 72 -3.66 1.59 28.03
N LYS A 73 -2.66 1.68 27.15
CA LYS A 73 -1.26 1.95 27.52
C LYS A 73 -0.96 3.45 27.67
N ASN A 74 -1.97 4.32 27.71
CA ASN A 74 -1.83 5.79 27.77
C ASN A 74 -0.93 6.38 26.67
N SER A 75 -0.84 5.71 25.53
CA SER A 75 -0.07 6.15 24.37
C SER A 75 -0.96 6.85 23.36
N LYS A 76 -0.48 7.98 22.83
CA LYS A 76 -1.10 8.69 21.69
C LYS A 76 -0.66 8.13 20.34
N ARG A 77 0.21 7.12 20.32
CA ARG A 77 0.82 6.54 19.11
C ARG A 77 0.55 5.04 19.06
N VAL A 78 0.08 4.58 17.91
CA VAL A 78 -0.01 3.14 17.60
C VAL A 78 1.36 2.68 17.12
N THR A 79 1.95 1.69 17.79
CA THR A 79 3.26 1.13 17.44
C THR A 79 3.09 -0.24 16.78
N ALA A 80 4.12 -0.71 16.07
CA ALA A 80 4.12 -2.03 15.46
C ALA A 80 3.92 -3.16 16.50
N GLN A 81 4.46 -2.97 17.71
CA GLN A 81 4.26 -3.90 18.83
C GLN A 81 2.80 -4.00 19.28
N MET A 82 2.04 -2.90 19.23
CA MET A 82 0.60 -2.91 19.54
C MET A 82 -0.18 -3.67 18.47
N LEU A 83 0.17 -3.51 17.19
CA LEU A 83 -0.45 -4.27 16.10
C LEU A 83 -0.13 -5.76 16.18
N LYS A 84 1.10 -6.12 16.56
CA LYS A 84 1.48 -7.51 16.86
C LYS A 84 0.58 -8.11 17.94
N GLN A 85 0.35 -7.36 19.03
CA GLN A 85 -0.56 -7.80 20.09
C GLN A 85 -2.00 -8.02 19.59
N VAL A 86 -2.53 -7.18 18.70
CA VAL A 86 -3.86 -7.39 18.09
C VAL A 86 -3.92 -8.73 17.36
N ILE A 87 -2.87 -9.04 16.58
CA ILE A 87 -2.80 -10.25 15.76
C ILE A 87 -2.71 -11.50 16.65
N GLU A 88 -1.91 -11.46 17.71
CA GLU A 88 -1.73 -12.59 18.64
C GLU A 88 -2.96 -12.82 19.53
N THR A 89 -3.80 -11.80 19.74
CA THR A 89 -4.98 -11.89 20.62
C THR A 89 -6.22 -12.42 19.90
N ASP A 90 -6.39 -12.11 18.61
CA ASP A 90 -7.56 -12.55 17.83
C ASP A 90 -7.15 -13.57 16.77
N GLY A 91 -7.61 -14.81 16.94
CA GLY A 91 -7.35 -15.93 16.03
C GLY A 91 -7.85 -15.71 14.60
N GLN A 92 -8.76 -14.75 14.35
CA GLN A 92 -9.13 -14.37 12.98
C GLN A 92 -7.95 -13.79 12.18
N TYR A 93 -6.90 -13.32 12.86
CA TYR A 93 -5.70 -12.77 12.25
C TYR A 93 -4.51 -13.75 12.20
N ASP A 94 -4.73 -15.04 12.49
CA ASP A 94 -3.66 -16.05 12.54
C ASP A 94 -2.84 -16.15 11.24
N PHE A 95 -3.46 -15.87 10.08
CA PHE A 95 -2.78 -15.78 8.78
C PHE A 95 -1.66 -14.71 8.72
N LEU A 96 -1.56 -13.84 9.73
CA LEU A 96 -0.52 -12.81 9.85
C LEU A 96 0.56 -13.17 10.88
N ALA A 97 0.43 -14.30 11.61
CA ALA A 97 1.32 -14.65 12.72
C ALA A 97 2.80 -14.66 12.30
N ASP A 98 3.13 -15.29 11.17
CA ASP A 98 4.50 -15.36 10.64
C ASP A 98 5.09 -13.99 10.26
N ILE A 99 4.23 -13.08 9.80
CA ILE A 99 4.63 -11.71 9.45
C ILE A 99 4.83 -10.89 10.74
N ALA A 100 3.91 -11.03 11.69
CA ALA A 100 3.94 -10.34 12.98
C ALA A 100 5.10 -10.80 13.87
N ALA A 101 5.52 -12.07 13.78
CA ALA A 101 6.64 -12.62 14.53
C ALA A 101 7.95 -11.83 14.30
N LYS A 102 8.17 -11.34 13.08
CA LYS A 102 9.35 -10.56 12.68
C LYS A 102 9.42 -9.18 13.33
N VAL A 103 8.28 -8.66 13.82
CA VAL A 103 8.19 -7.35 14.46
C VAL A 103 8.94 -7.36 15.80
N GLY A 104 10.06 -6.64 15.86
CA GLY A 104 10.97 -6.57 17.01
C GLY A 104 12.32 -7.24 16.80
N GLU A 105 12.50 -8.06 15.75
CA GLU A 105 13.84 -8.56 15.38
C GLU A 105 14.69 -7.49 14.67
N ASP A 106 14.06 -6.62 13.88
CA ASP A 106 14.75 -5.56 13.14
C ASP A 106 15.30 -4.44 14.04
N ASP A 107 14.68 -4.18 15.20
CA ASP A 107 15.19 -3.22 16.20
C ASP A 107 16.49 -3.72 16.87
N LYS A 108 16.67 -5.04 17.03
CA LYS A 108 17.91 -5.62 17.60
C LYS A 108 19.09 -5.56 16.64
N LYS A 109 18.85 -5.58 15.32
CA LYS A 109 19.94 -5.46 14.31
C LYS A 109 20.46 -4.03 14.17
N ARG A 110 19.64 -3.01 14.48
CA ARG A 110 20.07 -1.60 14.42
C ARG A 110 20.77 -1.12 15.68
N SER A 111 20.58 -1.78 16.83
CA SER A 111 21.23 -1.42 18.11
C SER A 111 22.59 -2.10 18.34
N GLY A 112 23.04 -2.98 17.45
CA GLY A 112 24.29 -3.74 17.57
C GLY A 112 25.54 -3.13 16.92
N SER A 113 25.43 -1.98 16.25
CA SER A 113 26.57 -1.34 15.55
C SER A 113 26.69 0.13 15.93
N GLY A 114 27.42 0.42 17.00
CA GLY A 114 27.83 1.80 17.29
C GLY A 114 28.08 2.10 18.76
N ASN A 115 29.05 1.43 19.38
CA ASN A 115 29.67 1.96 20.60
C ASN A 115 31.20 1.79 20.52
N LYS A 116 31.88 2.80 19.98
CA LYS A 116 33.24 3.22 20.35
C LYS A 116 33.62 4.52 19.64
N ALA A 117 33.60 5.61 20.41
CA ALA A 117 34.70 6.56 20.60
C ALA A 117 34.18 8.01 20.69
N GLU A 118 34.10 8.52 21.91
CA GLU A 118 34.28 9.95 22.16
C GLU A 118 35.78 10.27 22.04
N THR A 119 36.15 11.24 21.21
CA THR A 119 37.09 12.31 21.56
C THR A 119 37.16 13.37 20.46
N SER A 120 36.95 14.62 20.89
CA SER A 120 37.48 15.90 20.41
C SER A 120 38.22 15.98 19.07
N SER A 121 37.75 16.86 18.17
CA SER A 121 38.52 18.01 17.68
C SER A 121 37.67 18.86 16.73
N GLU A 122 37.52 20.14 17.08
CA GLU A 122 37.15 21.23 16.18
C GLU A 122 38.21 21.35 15.09
N GLU A 123 37.81 21.37 13.82
CA GLU A 123 38.53 22.08 12.76
C GLU A 123 37.60 22.31 11.56
N GLU A 124 37.62 23.55 11.09
CA GLU A 124 36.79 24.14 10.06
C GLU A 124 37.18 23.65 8.66
N MET A 125 36.21 23.38 7.76
CA MET A 125 36.43 23.56 6.32
C MET A 125 35.13 23.71 5.52
N GLU A 126 34.90 24.97 5.15
CA GLU A 126 34.39 25.50 3.88
C GLU A 126 33.09 24.97 3.23
N VAL A 127 32.13 25.88 3.14
CA VAL A 127 30.84 25.76 2.44
C VAL A 127 31.02 26.15 0.97
N GLU A 128 30.84 25.20 0.04
CA GLU A 128 30.69 25.54 -1.39
C GLU A 128 29.21 25.44 -1.84
N GLN A 129 28.62 26.59 -2.17
CA GLN A 129 27.29 26.74 -2.75
C GLN A 129 27.35 26.69 -4.29
N PRO A 130 26.41 26.04 -4.99
CA PRO A 130 26.11 26.43 -6.36
C PRO A 130 25.00 27.49 -6.36
N LYS A 131 25.37 28.71 -6.80
CA LYS A 131 24.49 29.88 -6.95
C LYS A 131 23.42 29.67 -8.03
N LYS A 132 22.21 30.16 -7.73
CA LYS A 132 21.06 30.34 -8.62
C LYS A 132 21.37 31.19 -9.86
N LYS A 133 20.74 30.87 -11.00
CA LYS A 133 20.32 31.88 -12.00
C LYS A 133 18.81 31.82 -12.24
N VAL A 134 18.10 32.78 -11.63
CA VAL A 134 16.74 33.21 -11.99
C VAL A 134 16.88 34.49 -12.81
N ARG A 135 16.28 34.53 -14.00
CA ARG A 135 15.67 35.69 -14.70
C ARG A 135 15.46 35.32 -16.18
N GLY A 136 14.35 35.63 -16.83
CA GLY A 136 13.30 36.54 -16.43
C GLY A 136 12.07 36.46 -17.32
N SER A 137 10.97 36.86 -16.73
CA SER A 137 9.73 37.27 -17.36
C SER A 137 9.98 38.34 -18.43
N ARG A 138 9.46 38.13 -19.64
CA ARG A 138 9.12 39.24 -20.54
C ARG A 138 7.89 38.92 -21.39
N LYS A 139 6.77 39.37 -20.83
CA LYS A 139 5.51 39.72 -21.50
C LYS A 139 5.79 40.51 -22.79
N LYS A 140 5.26 40.09 -23.93
CA LYS A 140 4.89 40.99 -25.03
C LYS A 140 3.56 40.56 -25.64
N LYS A 141 2.65 41.53 -25.66
CA LYS A 141 1.33 41.51 -26.30
C LYS A 141 1.48 41.82 -27.80
N ALA A 142 0.52 41.28 -28.55
CA ALA A 142 -0.27 41.87 -29.64
C ALA A 142 0.23 41.91 -31.10
N ALA A 143 -0.79 41.65 -31.94
CA ALA A 143 -1.07 42.09 -33.31
C ALA A 143 -0.46 41.30 -34.48
N THR A 144 -1.29 40.47 -35.11
CA THR A 144 -1.90 40.75 -36.43
C THR A 144 -3.19 39.94 -36.53
#